data_AF-A0A7S4ZUG0-F1
#
_entry.id   AF-A0A7S4ZUG0-F1
#
_cell.length_a   1.000
_cell.length_b   1.000
_cell.length_c   1.000
_cell.angle_alpha   90.00
_cell.angle_beta   90.00
_cell.angle_gamma   90.00
#
_symmetry.space_group_name_H-M   'P 1'
#
loop_
_entity.id
_entity.type
_entity.pdbx_description
1 polymer ?
#
loop_
_entity_poly.entity_id
_entity_poly.type
_entity_poly.pdbx_seq_one_letter_code
_entity_poly.pdbx_strand_id
1 'polypeptide(L)'
;MTRKTIEQRIAQLEARKKALKARLGKQERAEDTRRKILLGALVLHRLDNGKDEFSRNLSAWLTRELPGFLTRDIDKELFSDLLKPETTGTPQAEHSVGGAAE
;
A
#
# COMPACT_ATOMS: atom_id res chain seq x y z
N MET A 1 -10.87 45.26 -36.72
CA MET A 1 -10.80 44.10 -35.80
C MET A 1 -10.26 42.90 -36.58
N THR A 2 -8.99 42.55 -36.36
CA THR A 2 -8.29 41.48 -37.08
C THR A 2 -8.88 40.13 -36.68
N ARG A 3 -9.64 39.51 -37.60
CA ARG A 3 -10.08 38.11 -37.45
C ARG A 3 -8.82 37.26 -37.35
N LYS A 4 -8.65 36.55 -36.23
CA LYS A 4 -7.61 35.50 -36.10
C LYS A 4 -7.75 34.56 -37.29
N THR A 5 -6.62 34.24 -37.93
CA THR A 5 -6.61 33.27 -39.04
C THR A 5 -7.13 31.93 -38.52
N ILE A 6 -7.72 31.13 -39.41
CA ILE A 6 -8.28 29.82 -39.05
C ILE A 6 -7.20 28.96 -38.36
N GLU A 7 -5.96 29.03 -38.84
CA GLU A 7 -4.78 28.38 -38.24
C GLU A 7 -4.53 28.80 -36.78
N GLN A 8 -4.56 30.09 -36.48
CA GLN A 8 -4.39 30.58 -35.10
C GLN A 8 -5.51 30.07 -34.18
N ARG A 9 -6.71 29.88 -34.73
CA ARG A 9 -7.87 29.38 -33.99
C ARG A 9 -7.78 27.88 -33.73
N ILE A 10 -7.31 27.11 -34.72
CA ILE A 10 -6.98 25.68 -34.59
C ILE A 10 -5.89 25.50 -33.52
N ALA A 11 -4.78 26.24 -33.62
CA ALA A 11 -3.69 26.18 -32.65
C ALA A 11 -4.16 26.51 -31.22
N GLN A 12 -5.04 27.51 -31.06
CA GLN A 12 -5.60 27.87 -29.76
C GLN A 12 -6.51 26.76 -29.18
N LEU A 13 -7.30 26.08 -30.02
CA LEU A 13 -8.14 24.96 -29.59
C LEU A 13 -7.31 23.73 -29.22
N GLU A 14 -6.27 23.42 -29.98
CA GLU A 14 -5.35 22.32 -29.66
C GLU A 14 -4.60 22.56 -28.36
N ALA A 15 -4.11 23.78 -28.12
CA ALA A 15 -3.47 24.16 -26.86
C ALA A 15 -4.42 23.98 -25.66
N ARG A 16 -5.70 24.40 -25.81
CA ARG A 16 -6.73 24.18 -24.78
C ARG A 16 -7.02 22.70 -24.54
N LYS A 17 -7.15 21.91 -25.60
CA LYS A 17 -7.35 20.45 -25.52
C LYS A 17 -6.19 19.78 -24.78
N LYS A 18 -4.94 20.15 -25.08
CA LYS A 18 -3.74 19.63 -24.42
C LYS A 18 -3.73 19.98 -22.93
N ALA A 19 -4.06 21.22 -22.58
CA ALA A 19 -4.15 21.65 -21.18
C ALA A 19 -5.23 20.89 -20.39
N LEU A 20 -6.42 20.70 -20.98
CA LEU A 20 -7.51 19.95 -20.35
C LEU A 20 -7.14 18.47 -20.15
N LYS A 21 -6.52 17.83 -21.15
CA LYS A 21 -6.02 16.45 -21.02
C LYS A 21 -4.96 16.32 -19.93
N ALA A 22 -4.03 17.26 -19.84
CA ALA A 22 -3.01 17.27 -18.81
C ALA A 22 -3.62 17.41 -17.40
N ARG A 23 -4.66 18.24 -17.26
CA ARG A 23 -5.39 18.40 -16.00
C ARG A 23 -6.14 17.13 -15.62
N LEU A 24 -6.82 16.48 -16.58
CA LEU A 24 -7.52 15.23 -16.36
C LEU A 24 -6.54 14.13 -15.90
N GLY A 25 -5.42 13.95 -16.61
CA GLY A 25 -4.41 12.97 -16.22
C GLY A 25 -3.72 13.26 -14.87
N LYS A 26 -3.73 14.52 -14.40
CA LYS A 26 -3.30 14.84 -13.03
C LYS A 26 -4.35 14.42 -12.00
N GLN A 27 -5.63 14.65 -12.30
CA GLN A 27 -6.73 14.26 -11.43
C GLN A 27 -6.82 12.73 -11.31
N GLU A 28 -6.75 12.00 -12.42
CA GLU A 28 -6.78 10.54 -12.44
C GLU A 28 -5.68 9.92 -11.58
N ARG A 29 -4.44 10.45 -11.68
CA ARG A 29 -3.33 9.99 -10.82
C ARG A 29 -3.55 10.32 -9.35
N ALA A 30 -4.12 11.48 -9.04
CA ALA A 30 -4.44 11.87 -7.67
C ALA A 30 -5.53 10.96 -7.06
N GLU A 31 -6.57 10.67 -7.84
CA GLU A 31 -7.66 9.76 -7.45
C GLU A 31 -7.17 8.32 -7.29
N ASP A 32 -6.34 7.83 -8.22
CA ASP A 32 -5.73 6.50 -8.15
C ASP A 32 -4.82 6.36 -6.92
N THR A 33 -3.99 7.37 -6.65
CA THR A 33 -3.16 7.41 -5.43
C THR A 33 -4.03 7.39 -4.18
N ARG A 34 -5.08 8.22 -4.13
CA ARG A 34 -6.00 8.25 -2.98
C ARG A 34 -6.73 6.93 -2.80
N ARG A 35 -7.19 6.29 -3.88
CA ARG A 35 -7.85 4.97 -3.84
C ARG A 35 -6.92 3.91 -3.27
N LYS A 36 -5.67 3.86 -3.75
CA LYS A 36 -4.65 2.90 -3.27
C LYS A 36 -4.34 3.10 -1.78
N ILE A 37 -4.19 4.35 -1.35
CA ILE A 37 -3.95 4.68 0.06
C ILE A 37 -5.14 4.27 0.94
N LEU A 38 -6.36 4.62 0.56
CA LEU A 38 -7.55 4.29 1.35
C LEU A 38 -7.80 2.79 1.44
N LEU A 39 -7.60 2.06 0.34
CA LEU A 39 -7.70 0.60 0.34
C LEU A 39 -6.64 -0.02 1.25
N GLY A 40 -5.39 0.44 1.16
CA GLY A 40 -4.30 -0.03 2.02
C GLY A 40 -4.59 0.25 3.49
N ALA A 41 -5.04 1.46 3.84
CA ALA A 41 -5.38 1.83 5.21
C ALA A 41 -6.52 0.95 5.77
N LEU A 42 -7.53 0.63 4.97
CA LEU A 42 -8.61 -0.28 5.38
C LEU A 42 -8.09 -1.69 5.66
N VAL A 43 -7.23 -2.22 4.79
CA VAL A 43 -6.64 -3.55 4.98
C VAL A 43 -5.78 -3.59 6.24
N LEU A 44 -4.90 -2.59 6.44
CA LEU A 44 -4.07 -2.48 7.65
C LEU A 44 -4.93 -2.40 8.92
N HIS A 45 -5.96 -1.55 8.91
CA HIS A 45 -6.88 -1.44 10.04
C HIS A 45 -7.59 -2.77 10.34
N ARG A 46 -7.93 -3.56 9.31
CA ARG A 46 -8.57 -4.87 9.45
C ARG A 46 -7.61 -5.91 10.00
N LEU A 47 -6.33 -5.88 9.61
CA LEU A 47 -5.31 -6.78 10.15
C LEU A 47 -5.02 -6.50 11.62
N ASP A 48 -5.01 -5.22 12.02
CA ASP A 48 -4.71 -4.80 13.40
C ASP A 48 -5.90 -5.02 14.35
N ASN A 49 -7.12 -4.70 13.92
CA ASN A 49 -8.31 -4.73 14.79
C ASN A 49 -9.21 -5.96 14.60
N GLY A 50 -9.02 -6.71 13.51
CA GLY A 50 -9.91 -7.80 13.12
C GLY A 50 -9.57 -9.11 13.84
N LYS A 51 -10.40 -9.50 14.80
CA LYS A 51 -10.31 -10.81 15.47
C LYS A 51 -11.18 -11.90 14.81
N ASP A 52 -11.83 -11.55 13.72
CA ASP A 52 -12.73 -12.40 12.95
C ASP A 52 -11.96 -13.32 11.98
N GLU A 53 -12.61 -14.42 11.60
CA GLU A 53 -12.01 -15.43 10.71
C GLU A 53 -11.57 -14.85 9.36
N PHE A 54 -12.31 -13.87 8.84
CA PHE A 54 -11.95 -13.17 7.61
C PHE A 54 -10.62 -12.44 7.73
N SER A 55 -10.35 -11.77 8.85
CA SER A 55 -9.09 -11.04 9.08
C SER A 55 -7.90 -11.99 9.21
N ARG A 56 -8.10 -13.16 9.85
CA ARG A 56 -7.09 -14.22 9.91
C ARG A 56 -6.80 -14.81 8.53
N ASN A 57 -7.83 -15.10 7.75
CA ASN A 57 -7.68 -15.61 6.38
C ASN A 57 -7.01 -14.57 5.46
N LEU A 58 -7.39 -13.29 5.61
CA LEU A 58 -6.79 -12.18 4.88
C LEU A 58 -5.29 -12.04 5.20
N SER A 59 -4.91 -12.12 6.48
CA SER A 59 -3.50 -12.12 6.89
C SER A 59 -2.74 -13.29 6.27
N ALA A 60 -3.27 -14.51 6.37
CA ALA A 60 -2.62 -15.70 5.82
C ALA A 60 -2.46 -15.62 4.28
N TRP A 61 -3.48 -15.09 3.59
CA TRP A 61 -3.42 -14.84 2.15
C TRP A 61 -2.38 -13.76 1.81
N LEU A 62 -2.34 -12.65 2.55
CA LEU A 62 -1.35 -11.59 2.37
C LEU A 62 0.08 -12.13 2.52
N THR A 63 0.36 -12.91 3.57
CA THR A 63 1.70 -13.47 3.81
C THR A 63 2.17 -14.38 2.67
N ARG A 64 1.25 -15.03 1.95
CA ARG A 64 1.56 -15.88 0.81
C ARG A 64 1.74 -15.12 -0.51
N GLU A 65 0.88 -14.13 -0.78
CA GLU A 65 0.87 -13.43 -2.07
C GLU A 65 1.80 -12.19 -2.09
N LEU A 66 1.99 -11.48 -0.97
CA LEU A 66 2.86 -10.29 -0.91
C LEU A 66 4.30 -10.58 -1.37
N PRO A 67 4.96 -11.69 -0.99
CA PRO A 67 6.31 -11.97 -1.47
C PRO A 67 6.41 -12.16 -2.99
N GLY A 68 5.34 -12.62 -3.64
CA GLY A 68 5.25 -12.75 -5.09
C GLY A 68 4.90 -11.43 -5.79
N PHE A 69 4.17 -10.55 -5.11
CA PHE A 69 3.80 -9.23 -5.62
C PHE A 69 4.94 -8.19 -5.46
N LEU A 70 5.70 -8.27 -4.36
CA LEU A 70 6.80 -7.36 -4.06
C LEU A 70 8.05 -7.80 -4.81
N THR A 71 8.31 -7.12 -5.92
CA THR A 71 9.46 -7.41 -6.79
C THR A 71 10.77 -6.82 -6.27
N ARG A 72 10.72 -5.81 -5.40
CA ARG A 72 11.90 -5.12 -4.86
C ARG A 72 12.13 -5.47 -3.40
N ASP A 73 13.37 -5.69 -3.02
CA ASP A 73 13.71 -6.09 -1.65
C ASP A 73 13.45 -4.98 -0.62
N ILE A 74 13.65 -3.71 -1.00
CA ILE A 74 13.29 -2.54 -0.18
C ILE A 74 11.80 -2.54 0.16
N ASP A 75 10.95 -2.91 -0.81
CA ASP A 75 9.51 -2.96 -0.56
C ASP A 75 9.17 -4.14 0.34
N LYS A 76 9.87 -5.28 0.25
CA LYS A 76 9.69 -6.43 1.16
C LYS A 76 10.03 -6.10 2.61
N GLU A 77 11.06 -5.30 2.83
CA GLU A 77 11.45 -4.84 4.18
C GLU A 77 10.34 -4.02 4.83
N LEU A 78 9.60 -3.20 4.08
CA LEU A 78 8.47 -2.40 4.61
C LEU A 78 7.30 -3.26 5.12
N PHE A 79 7.19 -4.51 4.67
CA PHE A 79 6.14 -5.44 5.08
C PHE A 79 6.68 -6.58 5.97
N SER A 80 7.91 -6.49 6.47
CA SER A 80 8.51 -7.56 7.29
C SER A 80 7.68 -7.93 8.51
N ASP A 81 7.02 -6.93 9.10
CA ASP A 81 6.23 -7.07 10.33
C ASP A 81 4.89 -7.79 10.06
N LEU A 82 4.41 -7.75 8.82
CA LEU A 82 3.23 -8.48 8.35
C LEU A 82 3.58 -9.86 7.78
N LEU A 83 4.80 -10.01 7.26
CA LEU A 83 5.28 -11.24 6.62
C LEU A 83 5.88 -12.24 7.61
N LYS A 84 6.43 -11.75 8.73
CA LYS A 84 6.88 -12.63 9.81
C LYS A 84 5.67 -12.90 10.69
N PRO A 85 5.17 -14.15 10.76
CA PRO A 85 4.27 -14.49 11.85
C PRO A 85 5.05 -14.19 13.13
N GLU A 86 4.47 -13.35 13.99
CA GLU A 86 4.92 -13.16 15.37
C GLU A 86 5.19 -14.55 15.95
N THR A 87 6.46 -14.93 15.94
CA THR A 87 6.96 -16.04 16.73
C THR A 87 7.06 -15.46 18.12
N THR A 88 5.92 -15.25 18.77
CA THR A 88 5.82 -15.20 20.23
C THR A 88 6.06 -16.60 20.76
N GLY A 89 7.25 -17.13 20.47
CA GLY A 89 7.94 -18.08 21.32
C GLY A 89 8.82 -17.24 22.21
N THR A 90 8.32 -16.87 23.38
CA THR A 90 9.18 -16.61 24.52
C THR A 90 9.69 -17.99 24.95
N PRO A 91 10.97 -18.38 24.75
CA PRO A 91 11.51 -19.45 25.54
C PRO A 91 11.77 -18.80 26.90
N GLN A 92 10.86 -19.02 27.85
CA GLN A 92 11.08 -18.71 29.25
C GLN A 92 12.17 -19.67 29.75
N ALA A 93 13.42 -19.31 29.45
CA ALA A 93 14.61 -19.95 29.98
C ALA A 93 14.90 -19.30 31.33
N GLU A 94 14.34 -19.87 32.41
CA GLU A 94 14.93 -19.88 33.75
C GLU A 94 13.89 -20.34 34.78
N HIS A 95 14.09 -21.55 35.31
CA HIS A 95 14.10 -21.84 36.75
C HIS A 95 14.50 -23.32 36.92
N SER A 96 15.80 -23.59 36.70
CA SER A 96 16.44 -24.75 37.30
C SER A 96 16.78 -24.36 38.74
N VAL A 97 15.93 -24.76 39.69
CA VAL A 97 16.27 -24.70 41.11
C VAL A 97 17.25 -25.84 41.38
N GLY A 98 18.53 -25.51 41.36
CA GLY A 98 19.61 -26.32 41.90
C GLY A 98 20.27 -25.58 43.05
N GLY A 99 20.20 -26.15 44.26
CA GLY A 99 21.15 -25.88 45.34
C GLY A 99 20.56 -25.54 46.70
N ALA A 100 20.57 -26.52 47.62
CA ALA A 100 20.90 -26.42 49.05
C ALA A 100 20.78 -27.86 49.62
N ALA A 101 21.85 -28.63 49.86
CA ALA A 101 22.85 -28.49 50.93
C ALA A 101 22.21 -28.50 52.33
N GLU A 102 21.96 -29.69 52.88
CA GLU A 102 22.40 -30.20 54.20
C GLU A 102 21.96 -31.66 54.38
#